data_AF-A0A538C4F7-F1
#
_entry.id   AF-A0A538C4F7-F1
#
_cell.length_a   1.000
_cell.length_b   1.000
_cell.length_c   1.000
_cell.angle_alpha   90.00
_cell.angle_beta   90.00
_cell.angle_gamma   90.00
#
_symmetry.space_group_name_H-M   'P 1'
#
loop_
_entity.id
_entity.type
_entity.pdbx_description
1 polymer ?
#
loop_
_entity_poly.entity_id
_entity_poly.type
_entity_poly.pdbx_seq_one_letter_code
_entity_poly.pdbx_strand_id
1 'polypeptide(L)'
;MEASRRRLRTLLTAAALAVPALTPALAEASDASATHAYIQADFALARAGVAGIGRAQARIHAYNKELAAQCPGIGRGAPQTEAGQTMSAEVVAALWSLAYGANAGPINTFLAKVSRLHWSNHAITRAAARFARSWHELATLPLPPLCADVAAWKANGFQTIPPSALRAVEHAESIHPKPVSARLLAPFMRGADKSTLARAARLERKVGESEFELGQDDWFEVLDTLALPQ
;
A
#
# COMPACT_ATOMS: atom_id res chain seq x y z
N MET A 1 74.97 -31.23 19.53
CA MET A 1 74.20 -32.22 18.77
C MET A 1 72.90 -31.55 18.34
N GLU A 2 72.85 -30.86 17.19
CA GLU A 2 72.65 -31.43 15.84
C GLU A 2 71.26 -32.08 15.72
N ALA A 3 70.45 -31.90 14.68
CA ALA A 3 70.54 -31.19 13.42
C ALA A 3 69.14 -31.32 12.77
N SER A 4 68.63 -30.31 12.06
CA SER A 4 68.42 -30.37 10.60
C SER A 4 67.07 -30.94 10.08
N ARG A 5 66.34 -30.02 9.43
CA ARG A 5 65.65 -30.14 8.13
C ARG A 5 64.53 -31.20 7.98
N ARG A 6 63.34 -30.71 7.59
CA ARG A 6 62.89 -30.76 6.18
C ARG A 6 61.70 -29.84 5.94
N ARG A 7 61.91 -28.91 5.01
CA ARG A 7 60.89 -28.06 4.39
C ARG A 7 60.06 -28.93 3.45
N LEU A 8 58.73 -28.92 3.58
CA LEU A 8 57.83 -29.38 2.52
C LEU A 8 57.06 -28.17 1.99
N ARG A 9 57.51 -27.66 0.84
CA ARG A 9 56.82 -26.63 0.06
C ARG A 9 55.77 -27.34 -0.77
N THR A 10 54.51 -27.29 -0.35
CA THR A 10 53.39 -27.80 -1.16
C THR A 10 53.07 -26.75 -2.23
N LEU A 11 53.36 -27.11 -3.49
CA LEU A 11 52.97 -26.35 -4.67
C LEU A 11 51.44 -26.39 -4.81
N LEU A 12 50.77 -25.30 -4.46
CA LEU A 12 49.36 -25.07 -4.77
C LEU A 12 49.28 -24.54 -6.20
N THR A 13 49.04 -25.46 -7.14
CA THR A 13 48.78 -25.18 -8.54
C THR A 13 47.44 -24.46 -8.66
N ALA A 14 47.48 -23.17 -8.96
CA ALA A 14 46.30 -22.36 -9.24
C ALA A 14 45.71 -22.79 -10.59
N ALA A 15 44.72 -23.69 -10.57
CA ALA A 15 43.87 -23.96 -11.72
C ALA A 15 42.92 -22.77 -11.91
N ALA A 16 43.35 -21.79 -12.69
CA ALA A 16 42.50 -20.72 -13.21
C ALA A 16 41.51 -21.32 -14.21
N LEU A 17 40.39 -21.84 -13.69
CA LEU A 17 39.23 -22.21 -14.49
C LEU A 17 38.64 -20.93 -15.09
N ALA A 18 38.89 -20.71 -16.37
CA ALA A 18 38.19 -19.72 -17.17
C ALA A 18 36.70 -20.08 -17.23
N VAL A 19 35.89 -19.47 -16.37
CA VAL A 19 34.43 -19.55 -16.45
C VAL A 19 34.00 -18.66 -17.62
N PRO A 20 33.48 -19.21 -18.73
CA PRO A 20 32.97 -18.39 -19.82
C PRO A 20 31.81 -17.54 -19.31
N ALA A 21 31.79 -16.26 -19.69
CA ALA A 21 30.79 -15.27 -19.31
C ALA A 21 29.40 -15.61 -19.91
N LEU A 22 28.69 -16.57 -19.31
CA LEU A 22 27.31 -16.96 -19.61
C LEU A 22 26.28 -16.10 -18.83
N THR A 23 26.70 -14.98 -18.27
CA THR A 23 25.92 -14.17 -17.31
C THR A 23 24.74 -13.36 -17.91
N PRO A 24 24.77 -12.83 -19.15
CA PRO A 24 23.70 -11.92 -19.59
C PRO A 24 22.39 -12.65 -19.92
N ALA A 25 22.45 -13.82 -20.56
CA ALA A 25 21.25 -14.54 -20.98
C ALA A 25 20.43 -15.08 -19.78
N LEU A 26 21.10 -15.49 -18.71
CA LEU A 26 20.45 -15.96 -17.47
C LEU A 26 19.76 -14.81 -16.72
N ALA A 27 20.39 -13.64 -16.69
CA ALA A 27 19.83 -12.43 -16.10
C ALA A 27 18.55 -11.98 -16.83
N GLU A 28 18.56 -12.00 -18.16
CA GLU A 28 17.39 -11.66 -18.98
C GLU A 28 16.21 -12.62 -18.77
N ALA A 29 16.47 -13.93 -18.68
CA ALA A 29 15.44 -14.93 -18.42
C ALA A 29 14.84 -14.77 -17.02
N SER A 30 15.68 -14.49 -16.01
CA SER A 30 15.24 -14.22 -14.64
C SER A 30 14.37 -12.96 -14.56
N ASP A 31 14.80 -11.86 -15.20
CA ASP A 31 14.07 -10.59 -15.19
C ASP A 31 12.72 -10.70 -15.92
N ALA A 32 12.65 -11.48 -16.99
CA ALA A 32 11.39 -11.77 -17.68
C ALA A 32 10.43 -12.56 -16.78
N SER A 33 10.92 -13.58 -16.08
CA SER A 33 10.13 -14.37 -15.12
C SER A 33 9.63 -13.50 -13.95
N ALA A 34 10.50 -12.67 -13.37
CA ALA A 34 10.13 -11.74 -12.29
C ALA A 34 9.09 -10.71 -12.76
N THR A 35 9.25 -10.17 -13.98
CA THR A 35 8.28 -9.24 -14.60
C THR A 35 6.92 -9.88 -14.79
N HIS A 36 6.88 -11.10 -15.34
CA HIS A 36 5.64 -11.86 -15.48
C HIS A 36 4.96 -12.08 -14.11
N ALA A 37 5.71 -12.54 -13.11
CA ALA A 37 5.20 -12.79 -11.77
C ALA A 37 4.66 -11.52 -11.10
N TYR A 38 5.33 -10.38 -11.25
CA TYR A 38 4.87 -9.08 -10.77
C TYR A 38 3.53 -8.70 -11.42
N ILE A 39 3.43 -8.76 -12.75
CA ILE A 39 2.22 -8.41 -13.50
C ILE A 39 1.03 -9.31 -13.10
N GLN A 40 1.27 -10.61 -12.91
CA GLN A 40 0.23 -11.53 -12.44
C GLN A 40 -0.21 -11.23 -11.00
N ALA A 41 0.72 -10.88 -10.12
CA ALA A 41 0.41 -10.51 -8.75
C ALA A 41 -0.40 -9.20 -8.69
N ASP A 42 0.00 -8.21 -9.48
CA ASP A 42 -0.66 -6.91 -9.61
C ASP A 42 -2.09 -7.04 -10.17
N PHE A 43 -2.26 -7.81 -11.25
CA PHE A 43 -3.57 -8.12 -11.80
C PHE A 43 -4.47 -8.85 -10.78
N ALA A 44 -3.92 -9.79 -10.02
CA ALA A 44 -4.66 -10.49 -8.98
C ALA A 44 -5.10 -9.55 -7.84
N LEU A 45 -4.22 -8.61 -7.43
CA LEU A 45 -4.54 -7.59 -6.44
C LEU A 45 -5.66 -6.67 -6.93
N ALA A 46 -5.54 -6.12 -8.14
CA ALA A 46 -6.54 -5.23 -8.72
C ALA A 46 -7.91 -5.91 -8.88
N ARG A 47 -7.93 -7.18 -9.29
CA ARG A 47 -9.15 -7.98 -9.36
C ARG A 47 -9.76 -8.21 -7.97
N ALA A 48 -8.93 -8.50 -6.97
CA ALA A 48 -9.39 -8.68 -5.60
C ALA A 48 -9.98 -7.37 -5.03
N GLY A 49 -9.38 -6.22 -5.37
CA GLY A 49 -9.91 -4.90 -5.02
C GLY A 49 -11.33 -4.70 -5.56
N VAL A 50 -11.56 -4.94 -6.85
CA VAL A 50 -12.91 -4.85 -7.44
C VAL A 50 -13.89 -5.81 -6.77
N ALA A 51 -13.47 -7.04 -6.48
CA ALA A 51 -14.32 -8.01 -5.78
C ALA A 51 -14.55 -7.65 -4.30
N GLY A 52 -13.72 -6.78 -3.72
CA GLY A 52 -13.76 -6.35 -2.34
C GLY A 52 -14.65 -5.14 -2.05
N ILE A 53 -15.08 -4.40 -3.08
CA ILE A 53 -15.84 -3.14 -2.94
C ILE A 53 -17.04 -3.29 -1.99
N GLY A 54 -17.94 -4.24 -2.24
CA GLY A 54 -19.12 -4.42 -1.39
C GLY A 54 -18.80 -4.79 0.06
N ARG A 55 -17.69 -5.49 0.30
CA ARG A 55 -17.23 -5.81 1.66
C ARG A 55 -16.70 -4.57 2.39
N ALA A 56 -15.97 -3.71 1.67
CA ALA A 56 -15.50 -2.44 2.21
C ALA A 56 -16.67 -1.55 2.61
N GLN A 57 -17.65 -1.35 1.71
CA GLN A 57 -18.88 -0.59 2.00
C GLN A 57 -19.64 -1.14 3.20
N ALA A 58 -19.81 -2.47 3.28
CA ALA A 58 -20.50 -3.08 4.42
C ALA A 58 -19.80 -2.79 5.76
N ARG A 59 -18.45 -2.74 5.80
CA ARG A 59 -17.70 -2.37 7.01
C ARG A 59 -17.84 -0.88 7.33
N ILE A 60 -17.83 -0.03 6.32
CA ILE A 60 -18.03 1.42 6.48
C ILE A 60 -19.43 1.72 7.03
N HIS A 61 -20.50 1.17 6.44
CA HIS A 61 -21.85 1.36 6.96
C HIS A 61 -22.03 0.79 8.38
N ALA A 62 -21.38 -0.33 8.70
CA ALA A 62 -21.41 -0.87 10.05
C ALA A 62 -20.73 0.09 11.06
N TYR A 63 -19.58 0.66 10.68
CA TYR A 63 -18.89 1.65 11.50
C TYR A 63 -19.70 2.94 11.64
N ASN A 64 -20.33 3.44 10.57
CA ASN A 64 -21.18 4.63 10.67
C ASN A 64 -22.38 4.41 11.62
N LYS A 65 -23.01 3.23 11.60
CA LYS A 65 -24.04 2.86 12.58
C LYS A 65 -23.51 2.83 14.01
N GLU A 66 -22.29 2.36 14.19
CA GLU A 66 -21.62 2.38 15.49
C GLU A 66 -21.39 3.81 15.98
N LEU A 67 -20.89 4.72 15.13
CA LEU A 67 -20.75 6.15 15.45
C LEU A 67 -22.09 6.80 15.80
N ALA A 68 -23.15 6.50 15.04
CA ALA A 68 -24.50 7.01 15.30
C ALA A 68 -25.05 6.55 16.66
N ALA A 69 -24.64 5.37 17.14
CA ALA A 69 -25.01 4.88 18.46
C ALA A 69 -24.13 5.47 19.58
N GLN A 70 -22.84 5.68 19.34
CA GLN A 70 -21.88 6.09 20.37
C GLN A 70 -21.80 7.61 20.57
N CYS A 71 -21.77 8.39 19.48
CA CYS A 71 -21.49 9.82 19.55
C CYS A 71 -22.26 10.65 18.49
N PRO A 72 -23.59 10.47 18.36
CA PRO A 72 -24.36 11.18 17.34
C PRO A 72 -24.29 12.70 17.53
N GLY A 73 -23.92 13.40 16.45
CA GLY A 73 -23.85 14.86 16.42
C GLY A 73 -22.82 15.47 17.37
N ILE A 74 -21.78 14.71 17.76
CA ILE A 74 -20.76 15.17 18.71
C ILE A 74 -20.07 16.47 18.24
N GLY A 75 -19.86 16.64 16.94
CA GLY A 75 -19.27 17.80 16.29
C GLY A 75 -20.20 19.00 16.12
N ARG A 76 -21.46 18.93 16.55
CA ARG A 76 -22.42 20.03 16.39
C ARG A 76 -21.86 21.37 16.89
N GLY A 77 -21.89 22.37 16.01
CA GLY A 77 -21.36 23.71 16.26
C GLY A 77 -19.91 23.90 15.79
N ALA A 78 -19.27 22.87 15.21
CA ALA A 78 -17.96 22.98 14.61
C ALA A 78 -17.94 24.04 13.48
N PRO A 79 -16.92 24.91 13.44
CA PRO A 79 -16.83 25.96 12.42
C PRO A 79 -16.25 25.40 11.11
N GLN A 80 -16.60 26.02 9.97
CA GLN A 80 -15.98 25.75 8.67
C GLN A 80 -14.62 26.47 8.58
N THR A 81 -13.59 25.85 9.15
CA THR A 81 -12.21 26.35 9.17
C THR A 81 -11.25 25.29 8.66
N GLU A 82 -9.97 25.62 8.50
CA GLU A 82 -8.90 24.66 8.21
C GLU A 82 -8.88 23.51 9.23
N ALA A 83 -9.08 23.82 10.51
CA ALA A 83 -9.23 22.81 11.56
C ALA A 83 -10.43 21.86 11.29
N GLY A 84 -11.58 22.41 10.89
CA GLY A 84 -12.73 21.61 10.48
C GLY A 84 -12.42 20.70 9.28
N GLN A 85 -11.66 21.19 8.31
CA GLN A 85 -11.20 20.39 7.17
C GLN A 85 -10.27 19.25 7.62
N THR A 86 -9.39 19.47 8.59
CA THR A 86 -8.56 18.40 9.16
C THR A 86 -9.40 17.31 9.84
N MET A 87 -10.43 17.66 10.61
CA MET A 87 -11.34 16.64 11.18
C MET A 87 -12.09 15.87 10.10
N SER A 88 -12.47 16.57 9.03
CA SER A 88 -13.08 15.92 7.87
C SER A 88 -12.12 14.97 7.15
N ALA A 89 -10.84 15.33 7.04
CA ALA A 89 -9.79 14.44 6.53
C ALA A 89 -9.53 13.24 7.47
N GLU A 90 -9.71 13.39 8.78
CA GLU A 90 -9.63 12.26 9.72
C GLU A 90 -10.73 11.22 9.43
N VAL A 91 -11.94 11.68 9.07
CA VAL A 91 -13.01 10.79 8.59
C VAL A 91 -12.55 10.02 7.34
N VAL A 92 -11.92 10.70 6.37
CA VAL A 92 -11.36 10.01 5.18
C VAL A 92 -10.32 8.96 5.58
N ALA A 93 -9.43 9.27 6.53
CA ALA A 93 -8.45 8.31 7.04
C ALA A 93 -9.12 7.08 7.69
N ALA A 94 -10.22 7.27 8.43
CA ALA A 94 -11.02 6.18 8.99
C ALA A 94 -11.66 5.31 7.90
N LEU A 95 -12.24 5.94 6.87
CA LEU A 95 -12.82 5.22 5.73
C LEU A 95 -11.78 4.39 4.98
N TRP A 96 -10.58 4.94 4.75
CA TRP A 96 -9.46 4.21 4.14
C TRP A 96 -8.99 3.04 5.02
N SER A 97 -8.85 3.23 6.34
CA SER A 97 -8.51 2.14 7.26
C SER A 97 -9.49 0.97 7.14
N LEU A 98 -10.80 1.24 7.07
CA LEU A 98 -11.83 0.22 6.92
C LEU A 98 -11.81 -0.44 5.54
N ALA A 99 -11.72 0.36 4.47
CA ALA A 99 -11.78 -0.12 3.09
C ALA A 99 -10.55 -0.99 2.73
N TYR A 100 -9.34 -0.51 3.02
CA TYR A 100 -8.12 -1.27 2.76
C TYR A 100 -7.93 -2.40 3.76
N GLY A 101 -8.32 -2.22 5.02
CA GLY A 101 -8.36 -3.28 6.02
C GLY A 101 -9.29 -4.43 5.64
N ALA A 102 -10.40 -4.18 4.92
CA ALA A 102 -11.28 -5.22 4.36
C ALA A 102 -10.57 -6.09 3.31
N ASN A 103 -9.51 -5.58 2.69
CA ASN A 103 -8.72 -6.22 1.63
C ASN A 103 -7.31 -6.62 2.08
N ALA A 104 -7.05 -6.67 3.40
CA ALA A 104 -5.72 -6.97 3.94
C ALA A 104 -5.17 -8.35 3.49
N GLY A 105 -6.04 -9.37 3.34
CA GLY A 105 -5.62 -10.70 2.87
C GLY A 105 -5.00 -10.68 1.46
N PRO A 106 -5.73 -10.20 0.43
CA PRO A 106 -5.17 -9.99 -0.91
C PRO A 106 -3.92 -9.11 -0.94
N ILE A 107 -3.91 -8.02 -0.17
CA ILE A 107 -2.75 -7.12 -0.09
C ILE A 107 -1.51 -7.84 0.49
N ASN A 108 -1.66 -8.60 1.57
CA ASN A 108 -0.58 -9.38 2.15
C ASN A 108 -0.09 -10.48 1.20
N THR A 109 -0.99 -11.06 0.40
CA THR A 109 -0.63 -12.03 -0.64
C THR A 109 0.22 -11.37 -1.74
N PHE A 110 -0.15 -10.16 -2.17
CA PHE A 110 0.64 -9.38 -3.11
C PHE A 110 2.03 -9.06 -2.55
N LEU A 111 2.10 -8.54 -1.31
CA LEU A 111 3.36 -8.24 -0.63
C LEU A 111 4.29 -9.46 -0.56
N ALA A 112 3.76 -10.61 -0.12
CA ALA A 112 4.53 -11.84 0.02
C ALA A 112 5.07 -12.37 -1.32
N LYS A 113 4.33 -12.15 -2.42
CA LYS A 113 4.80 -12.50 -3.77
C LYS A 113 5.89 -11.54 -4.22
N VAL A 114 5.65 -10.23 -4.14
CA VAL A 114 6.56 -9.20 -4.66
C VAL A 114 7.87 -9.13 -3.88
N SER A 115 7.87 -9.38 -2.57
CA SER A 115 9.08 -9.36 -1.73
C SER A 115 10.13 -10.41 -2.11
N ARG A 116 9.73 -11.44 -2.86
CA ARG A 116 10.63 -12.50 -3.36
C ARG A 116 11.16 -12.21 -4.76
N LEU A 117 10.61 -11.22 -5.45
CA LEU A 117 10.99 -10.89 -6.83
C LEU A 117 12.23 -10.00 -6.85
N HIS A 118 13.15 -10.34 -7.75
CA HIS A 118 14.39 -9.61 -7.93
C HIS A 118 14.63 -9.42 -9.42
N TRP A 119 15.03 -8.21 -9.79
CA TRP A 119 15.48 -7.87 -11.12
C TRP A 119 16.94 -7.46 -11.08
N SER A 120 17.65 -7.73 -12.17
CA SER A 120 19.01 -7.24 -12.40
C SER A 120 19.03 -5.70 -12.39
N ASN A 121 17.93 -5.06 -12.80
CA ASN A 121 17.72 -3.63 -12.63
C ASN A 121 17.16 -3.30 -11.23
N HIS A 122 18.04 -2.83 -10.32
CA HIS A 122 17.66 -2.45 -8.96
C HIS A 122 16.58 -1.35 -8.86
N ALA A 123 16.39 -0.52 -9.89
CA ALA A 123 15.31 0.47 -9.89
C ALA A 123 13.93 -0.22 -9.90
N ILE A 124 13.79 -1.32 -10.65
CA ILE A 124 12.56 -2.12 -10.70
C ILE A 124 12.32 -2.78 -9.35
N THR A 125 13.33 -3.45 -8.80
CA THR A 125 13.26 -4.10 -7.47
C THR A 125 12.81 -3.13 -6.38
N ARG A 126 13.42 -1.92 -6.32
CA ARG A 126 13.04 -0.89 -5.34
C ARG A 126 11.63 -0.35 -5.57
N ALA A 127 11.22 -0.13 -6.82
CA ALA A 127 9.89 0.36 -7.14
C ALA A 127 8.81 -0.66 -6.75
N ALA A 128 8.99 -1.93 -7.11
CA ALA A 128 8.06 -3.00 -6.77
C ALA A 128 7.93 -3.18 -5.25
N ALA A 129 9.07 -3.19 -4.54
CA ALA A 129 9.07 -3.32 -3.08
C ALA A 129 8.40 -2.12 -2.38
N ARG A 130 8.60 -0.89 -2.88
CA ARG A 130 7.93 0.31 -2.35
C ARG A 130 6.43 0.22 -2.56
N PHE A 131 5.99 -0.13 -3.78
CA PHE A 131 4.58 -0.27 -4.11
C PHE A 131 3.89 -1.29 -3.20
N ALA A 132 4.50 -2.46 -3.00
CA ALA A 132 3.98 -3.48 -2.10
C ALA A 132 3.90 -3.04 -0.64
N ARG A 133 4.89 -2.27 -0.16
CA ARG A 133 4.85 -1.70 1.21
C ARG A 133 3.76 -0.65 1.36
N SER A 134 3.59 0.26 0.42
CA SER A 134 2.52 1.26 0.48
C SER A 134 1.13 0.61 0.56
N TRP A 135 0.89 -0.47 -0.19
CA TRP A 135 -0.35 -1.24 -0.05
C TRP A 135 -0.51 -1.85 1.34
N HIS A 136 0.56 -2.44 1.89
CA HIS A 136 0.52 -3.01 3.23
C HIS A 136 0.26 -1.94 4.29
N GLU A 137 0.92 -0.79 4.19
CA GLU A 137 0.71 0.36 5.07
C GLU A 137 -0.77 0.78 5.06
N LEU A 138 -1.40 0.94 3.88
CA LEU A 138 -2.85 1.19 3.76
C LEU A 138 -3.70 0.12 4.43
N ALA A 139 -3.40 -1.16 4.20
CA ALA A 139 -4.16 -2.28 4.77
C ALA A 139 -4.04 -2.39 6.29
N THR A 140 -3.00 -1.79 6.87
CA THR A 140 -2.71 -1.79 8.31
C THR A 140 -2.93 -0.43 8.94
N LEU A 141 -3.51 0.53 8.23
CA LEU A 141 -3.83 1.84 8.78
C LEU A 141 -4.68 1.67 10.04
N PRO A 142 -4.26 2.23 11.20
CA PRO A 142 -5.05 2.16 12.41
C PRO A 142 -6.35 2.94 12.22
N LEU A 143 -7.45 2.41 12.77
CA LEU A 143 -8.73 3.11 12.76
C LEU A 143 -8.67 4.29 13.75
N PRO A 144 -8.84 5.54 13.29
CA PRO A 144 -8.83 6.71 14.17
C PRO A 144 -10.01 6.71 15.16
N PRO A 145 -9.83 7.21 16.40
CA PRO A 145 -10.87 7.23 17.41
C PRO A 145 -11.79 8.46 17.25
N LEU A 146 -12.51 8.56 16.11
CA LEU A 146 -13.27 9.75 15.70
C LEU A 146 -14.14 10.37 16.82
N CYS A 147 -14.90 9.55 17.56
CA CYS A 147 -15.72 10.08 18.67
C CYS A 147 -14.89 10.80 19.74
N ALA A 148 -13.73 10.24 20.10
CA ALA A 148 -12.84 10.81 21.11
C ALA A 148 -12.14 12.08 20.59
N ASP A 149 -11.68 12.05 19.34
CA ASP A 149 -10.97 13.17 18.73
C ASP A 149 -11.94 14.36 18.49
N VAL A 150 -13.15 14.13 17.98
CA VAL A 150 -14.16 15.20 17.85
C VAL A 150 -14.60 15.74 19.22
N ALA A 151 -14.75 14.87 20.24
CA ALA A 151 -15.07 15.32 21.60
C ALA A 151 -13.95 16.19 22.20
N ALA A 152 -12.68 15.81 22.00
CA ALA A 152 -11.53 16.57 22.47
C ALA A 152 -11.42 17.92 21.76
N TRP A 153 -11.68 17.97 20.45
CA TRP A 153 -11.74 19.22 19.68
C TRP A 153 -12.87 20.13 20.17
N LYS A 154 -14.07 19.57 20.41
CA LYS A 154 -15.19 20.33 20.97
C LYS A 154 -14.91 20.87 22.37
N ALA A 155 -14.26 20.08 23.23
CA ALA A 155 -13.95 20.47 24.60
C ALA A 155 -13.05 21.71 24.68
N ASN A 156 -12.22 21.97 23.65
CA ASN A 156 -11.42 23.18 23.54
C ASN A 156 -12.07 24.30 22.73
N GLY A 157 -13.38 24.20 22.45
CA GLY A 157 -14.12 25.19 21.68
C GLY A 157 -13.76 25.19 20.20
N PHE A 158 -13.37 24.04 19.65
CA PHE A 158 -12.98 23.85 18.26
C PHE A 158 -11.72 24.64 17.83
N GLN A 159 -10.83 24.96 18.77
CA GLN A 159 -9.64 25.77 18.51
C GLN A 159 -8.43 24.96 18.04
N THR A 160 -8.19 23.80 18.66
CA THR A 160 -6.97 23.01 18.44
C THR A 160 -7.31 21.57 18.09
N ILE A 161 -6.80 21.09 16.96
CA ILE A 161 -7.00 19.71 16.55
C ILE A 161 -6.24 18.75 17.47
N PRO A 162 -6.86 17.63 17.89
CA PRO A 162 -6.15 16.60 18.64
C PRO A 162 -4.90 16.13 17.88
N PRO A 163 -3.75 15.99 18.57
CA PRO A 163 -2.55 15.47 17.93
C PRO A 163 -2.71 14.06 17.32
N SER A 164 -3.65 13.26 17.84
CA SER A 164 -4.05 11.96 17.28
C SER A 164 -4.61 12.11 15.87
N ALA A 165 -5.62 12.97 15.70
CA ALA A 165 -6.24 13.26 14.42
C ALA A 165 -5.22 13.76 13.38
N LEU A 166 -4.36 14.73 13.75
CA LEU A 166 -3.30 15.21 12.86
C LEU A 166 -2.38 14.09 12.38
N ARG A 167 -1.88 13.25 13.29
CA ARG A 167 -1.01 12.13 12.92
C ARG A 167 -1.71 11.11 12.03
N ALA A 168 -2.99 10.84 12.29
CA ALA A 168 -3.77 9.92 11.48
C ALA A 168 -3.91 10.43 10.03
N VAL A 169 -4.27 11.71 9.87
CA VAL A 169 -4.37 12.36 8.55
C VAL A 169 -3.01 12.39 7.85
N GLU A 170 -1.97 12.91 8.50
CA GLU A 170 -0.63 12.99 7.91
C GLU A 170 -0.11 11.61 7.49
N HIS A 171 -0.34 10.59 8.30
CA HIS A 171 0.09 9.24 7.96
C HIS A 171 -0.69 8.69 6.76
N ALA A 172 -2.02 8.81 6.76
CA ALA A 172 -2.86 8.35 5.65
C ALA A 172 -2.49 9.04 4.34
N GLU A 173 -2.35 10.36 4.35
CA GLU A 173 -1.98 11.16 3.17
C GLU A 173 -0.57 10.88 2.67
N SER A 174 0.36 10.46 3.55
CA SER A 174 1.72 10.12 3.14
C SER A 174 1.81 8.85 2.27
N ILE A 175 0.76 8.03 2.26
CA ILE A 175 0.77 6.74 1.59
C ILE A 175 0.23 6.89 0.17
N HIS A 176 1.12 6.77 -0.81
CA HIS A 176 0.77 6.81 -2.23
C HIS A 176 1.27 5.56 -2.96
N PRO A 177 0.45 4.49 -3.07
CA PRO A 177 0.81 3.32 -3.84
C PRO A 177 1.05 3.71 -5.30
N LYS A 178 2.29 3.54 -5.77
CA LYS A 178 2.66 3.81 -7.16
C LYS A 178 3.17 2.53 -7.83
N PRO A 179 2.45 1.98 -8.82
CA PRO A 179 2.89 0.77 -9.51
C PRO A 179 4.23 1.01 -10.24
N VAL A 180 4.95 -0.08 -10.53
CA VAL A 180 6.14 -0.01 -11.36
C VAL A 180 5.73 0.47 -12.74
N SER A 181 6.40 1.50 -13.27
CA SER A 181 6.02 2.06 -14.56
C SER A 181 6.14 1.03 -15.68
N ALA A 182 5.16 0.99 -16.57
CA ALA A 182 5.18 0.10 -17.73
C ALA A 182 6.45 0.27 -18.59
N ARG A 183 7.01 1.50 -18.63
CA ARG A 183 8.27 1.80 -19.33
C ARG A 183 9.46 1.04 -18.73
N LEU A 184 9.52 0.89 -17.41
CA LEU A 184 10.59 0.14 -16.75
C LEU A 184 10.46 -1.36 -16.97
N LEU A 185 9.24 -1.88 -17.05
CA LEU A 185 8.98 -3.31 -17.28
C LEU A 185 9.11 -3.72 -18.76
N ALA A 186 8.87 -2.80 -19.69
CA ALA A 186 8.76 -3.09 -21.12
C ALA A 186 9.86 -3.97 -21.73
N PRO A 187 11.17 -3.81 -21.39
CA PRO A 187 12.22 -4.67 -21.94
C PRO A 187 12.09 -6.16 -21.57
N PHE A 188 11.39 -6.47 -20.46
CA PHE A 188 11.30 -7.82 -19.89
C PHE A 188 9.92 -8.47 -20.10
N MET A 189 8.95 -7.73 -20.64
CA MET A 189 7.60 -8.23 -20.87
C MET A 189 7.57 -9.23 -22.03
N ARG A 190 6.85 -10.35 -21.85
CA ARG A 190 6.68 -11.40 -22.85
C ARG A 190 5.21 -11.79 -23.03
N GLY A 191 4.88 -12.31 -24.21
CA GLY A 191 3.54 -12.85 -24.50
C GLY A 191 2.40 -11.91 -24.09
N ALA A 192 1.56 -12.37 -23.17
CA ALA A 192 0.35 -11.67 -22.72
C ALA A 192 0.58 -10.57 -21.66
N ASP A 193 1.82 -10.36 -21.20
CA ASP A 193 2.14 -9.42 -20.12
C ASP A 193 1.58 -8.01 -20.36
N LYS A 194 1.71 -7.50 -21.59
CA LYS A 194 1.23 -6.15 -21.95
C LYS A 194 -0.28 -6.02 -21.81
N SER A 195 -1.01 -7.03 -22.26
CA SER A 195 -2.47 -7.05 -22.12
C SER A 195 -2.91 -7.24 -20.67
N THR A 196 -2.16 -8.01 -19.88
CA THR A 196 -2.47 -8.26 -18.47
C THR A 196 -2.23 -7.02 -17.63
N LEU A 197 -1.10 -6.34 -17.82
CA LEU A 197 -0.80 -5.06 -17.16
C LEU A 197 -1.85 -4.00 -17.52
N ALA A 198 -2.26 -3.91 -18.79
CA ALA A 198 -3.32 -3.00 -19.20
C ALA A 198 -4.69 -3.34 -18.56
N ARG A 199 -4.97 -4.63 -18.30
CA ARG A 199 -6.18 -5.06 -17.57
C ARG A 199 -6.10 -4.70 -16.10
N ALA A 200 -4.95 -4.89 -15.46
CA ALA A 200 -4.71 -4.48 -14.07
C ALA A 200 -5.00 -2.98 -13.91
N ALA A 201 -4.40 -2.13 -14.74
CA ALA A 201 -4.62 -0.68 -14.70
C ALA A 201 -6.09 -0.25 -14.92
N ARG A 202 -6.90 -1.02 -15.67
CA ARG A 202 -8.34 -0.76 -15.79
C ARG A 202 -9.11 -1.14 -14.52
N LEU A 203 -8.73 -2.24 -13.88
CA LEU A 203 -9.34 -2.66 -12.63
C LEU A 203 -8.97 -1.72 -11.48
N GLU A 204 -7.70 -1.28 -11.40
CA GLU A 204 -7.26 -0.26 -10.43
C GLU A 204 -8.04 1.05 -10.60
N ARG A 205 -8.25 1.50 -11.84
CA ARG A 205 -9.08 2.68 -12.10
C ARG A 205 -10.51 2.49 -11.61
N LYS A 206 -11.10 1.32 -11.85
CA LYS A 206 -12.44 1.01 -11.35
C LYS A 206 -12.50 1.04 -9.82
N VAL A 207 -11.45 0.57 -9.14
CA VAL A 207 -11.34 0.69 -7.67
C VAL A 207 -11.28 2.17 -7.28
N GLY A 208 -10.42 2.98 -7.91
CA GLY A 208 -10.32 4.42 -7.62
C GLY A 208 -11.61 5.21 -7.93
N GLU A 209 -12.31 4.89 -9.02
CA GLU A 209 -13.62 5.45 -9.35
C GLU A 209 -14.66 5.09 -8.27
N SER A 210 -14.64 3.83 -7.81
CA SER A 210 -15.54 3.39 -6.72
C SER A 210 -15.20 4.06 -5.39
N GLU A 211 -13.92 4.22 -5.06
CA GLU A 211 -13.45 4.95 -3.87
C GLU A 211 -13.84 6.43 -3.93
N PHE A 212 -13.87 7.03 -5.12
CA PHE A 212 -14.32 8.40 -5.28
C PHE A 212 -15.84 8.53 -5.16
N GLU A 213 -16.60 7.79 -5.97
CA GLU A 213 -18.06 7.90 -6.03
C GLU A 213 -18.70 7.43 -4.72
N LEU A 214 -18.39 6.21 -4.28
CA LEU A 214 -18.97 5.65 -3.06
C LEU A 214 -18.33 6.25 -1.80
N GLY A 215 -17.03 6.53 -1.85
CA GLY A 215 -16.33 7.11 -0.71
C GLY A 215 -16.76 8.56 -0.44
N GLN A 216 -17.19 9.32 -1.44
CA GLN A 216 -17.77 10.64 -1.24
C GLN A 216 -19.11 10.56 -0.49
N ASP A 217 -20.00 9.64 -0.91
CA ASP A 217 -21.28 9.41 -0.22
C ASP A 217 -21.04 8.93 1.22
N ASP A 218 -20.17 7.93 1.42
CA ASP A 218 -19.79 7.41 2.74
C ASP A 218 -19.19 8.51 3.64
N TRP A 219 -18.37 9.40 3.07
CA TRP A 219 -17.79 10.53 3.78
C TRP A 219 -18.86 11.53 4.24
N PHE A 220 -19.79 11.92 3.36
CA PHE A 220 -20.90 12.80 3.73
C PHE A 220 -21.78 12.17 4.82
N GLU A 221 -22.12 10.89 4.70
CA GLU A 221 -22.93 10.19 5.71
C GLU A 221 -22.26 10.18 7.11
N VAL A 222 -20.95 9.98 7.17
CA VAL A 222 -20.21 9.99 8.44
C VAL A 222 -20.09 11.42 9.00
N LEU A 223 -19.83 12.42 8.15
CA LEU A 223 -19.81 13.82 8.57
C LEU A 223 -21.17 14.24 9.15
N ASP A 224 -22.27 13.87 8.49
CA ASP A 224 -23.62 14.15 8.96
C ASP A 224 -23.90 13.45 10.30
N THR A 225 -23.48 12.20 10.43
CA THR A 225 -23.61 11.42 11.68
C THR A 225 -22.89 12.10 12.85
N LEU A 226 -21.70 12.66 12.59
CA LEU A 226 -20.92 13.39 13.59
C LEU A 226 -21.34 14.87 13.71
N ALA A 227 -22.21 15.38 12.83
CA ALA A 227 -22.53 16.80 12.66
C ALA A 227 -21.28 17.67 12.47
N LEU A 228 -20.32 17.18 11.68
CA LEU A 228 -19.15 17.94 11.24
C LEU A 228 -19.49 18.76 9.98
N PRO A 229 -18.72 19.83 9.69
CA PRO A 229 -18.91 20.59 8.47
C PRO A 229 -18.51 19.76 7.24
N GLN A 230 -19.33 19.87 6.19
CA GLN A 230 -19.02 19.40 4.83
C GLN A 230 -18.14 20.42 4.09
#